data_AF-A0A7J4KBD0-F1
#
_entry.id   AF-A0A7J4KBD0-F1
#
_cell.length_a   1.000
_cell.length_b   1.000
_cell.length_c   1.000
_cell.angle_alpha   90.00
_cell.angle_beta   90.00
_cell.angle_gamma   90.00
#
_symmetry.space_group_name_H-M   'P 1'
#
loop_
_entity.id
_entity.type
_entity.pdbx_description
1 polymer ?
#
loop_
_entity_poly.entity_id
_entity_poly.type
_entity_poly.pdbx_seq_one_letter_code
_entity_poly.pdbx_strand_id
1 'polypeptide(L)' 'MCPSLSVRLPDQLKKGMENLRDRVNWNEEIREFIRRKIEEERKRALLQELEARLMQLPRAPRGTASRLV' A
#
# COMPACT_ATOMS: atom_id res chain seq x y z
N MET A 1 20.24 4.64 11.24
CA MET A 1 19.36 5.42 12.13
C MET A 1 17.99 4.79 12.06
N CYS A 2 17.50 4.16 13.13
CA CYS A 2 16.17 3.54 13.14
C CYS A 2 15.14 4.62 13.49
N PRO A 3 14.25 5.03 12.57
CA PRO A 3 13.24 6.04 12.88
C PRO A 3 12.27 5.50 13.94
N SER A 4 12.08 6.24 15.03
CA SER A 4 11.09 5.93 16.08
C SER A 4 9.75 6.55 15.73
N LEU A 5 8.69 5.74 15.66
CA LEU A 5 7.32 6.19 15.42
C LEU A 5 6.54 6.16 16.74
N SER A 6 6.12 7.32 17.24
CA SER A 6 5.25 7.44 18.42
C SER A 6 3.80 7.62 17.98
N VAL A 7 2.96 6.60 18.21
CA VAL A 7 1.52 6.63 17.85
C VAL A 7 0.67 6.73 19.11
N ARG A 8 -0.29 7.65 19.14
CA ARG A 8 -1.30 7.71 20.21
C ARG A 8 -2.38 6.68 19.94
N LEU A 9 -2.49 5.69 20.83
CA LEU A 9 -3.48 4.62 20.74
C LEU A 9 -4.54 4.82 21.82
N PRO A 10 -5.84 4.60 21.53
CA PRO A 10 -6.89 4.63 22.55
C PRO A 10 -6.69 3.49 23.57
N ASP A 11 -7.09 3.73 24.82
CA ASP A 11 -6.83 2.82 25.95
C ASP A 11 -7.35 1.39 25.75
N GLN A 12 -8.49 1.22 25.07
CA GLN A 12 -9.00 -0.12 24.75
C GLN A 12 -8.03 -0.91 23.86
N LEU A 13 -7.43 -0.25 22.87
CA LEU A 13 -6.49 -0.89 21.94
C LEU A 13 -5.19 -1.24 22.66
N LYS A 14 -4.72 -0.34 23.53
CA LYS A 14 -3.54 -0.57 24.37
C LYS A 14 -3.74 -1.79 25.27
N LYS A 15 -4.90 -1.91 25.93
CA LYS A 15 -5.24 -3.08 26.76
C LYS A 15 -5.29 -4.37 25.93
N GLY A 16 -5.88 -4.33 24.73
CA GLY A 16 -5.89 -5.47 23.82
C GLY A 16 -4.47 -5.90 23.42
N MET A 17 -3.60 -4.94 23.15
CA MET A 17 -2.18 -5.21 22.85
C MET A 17 -1.44 -5.78 24.06
N GLU A 18 -1.64 -5.24 25.27
CA GLU A 18 -1.00 -5.73 26.48
C GLU A 18 -1.43 -7.17 26.81
N ASN A 19 -2.72 -7.50 26.69
CA ASN A 19 -3.24 -8.85 26.95
C ASN A 19 -2.68 -9.93 26.01
N LEU A 20 -2.27 -9.52 24.82
CA LEU A 20 -1.76 -10.41 23.77
C LEU A 20 -0.23 -10.31 23.61
N ARG A 21 0.44 -9.50 24.43
CA ARG A 21 1.88 -9.25 24.35
C ARG A 21 2.71 -10.53 24.52
N ASP A 22 2.24 -11.48 25.32
CA ASP A 22 2.90 -12.79 25.51
C ASP A 22 2.82 -13.70 24.29
N ARG A 23 1.91 -13.42 23.35
CA ARG A 23 1.68 -14.23 22.15
C ARG A 23 2.10 -13.54 20.86
N VAL A 24 2.06 -12.21 20.84
CA VAL A 24 2.26 -11.41 19.63
C VAL A 24 3.40 -10.43 19.83
N ASN A 25 4.40 -10.50 18.96
CA ASN A 25 5.47 -9.51 18.91
C ASN A 25 5.00 -8.26 18.14
N TRP A 26 4.33 -7.35 18.85
CA TRP A 26 3.74 -6.16 18.27
C TRP A 26 4.71 -5.30 17.46
N ASN A 27 5.99 -5.24 17.84
CA ASN A 27 6.98 -4.47 17.09
C ASN A 27 7.22 -5.06 15.69
N GLU A 28 7.30 -6.38 15.59
CA GLU A 28 7.47 -7.07 14.30
C GLU A 28 6.19 -6.98 13.48
N GLU A 29 5.05 -7.22 14.12
CA GLU A 29 3.77 -7.26 13.45
C GLU A 29 3.36 -5.90 12.87
N ILE A 30 3.63 -4.81 13.60
CA ILE A 30 3.41 -3.45 13.09
C ILE A 30 4.33 -3.14 11.91
N ARG A 31 5.60 -3.59 11.95
CA ARG A 31 6.55 -3.39 10.84
C ARG A 31 6.12 -4.13 9.59
N GLU A 32 5.73 -5.39 9.73
CA GLU A 32 5.23 -6.20 8.61
C GLU A 32 3.91 -5.66 8.07
N PHE A 33 2.99 -5.23 8.94
CA PHE A 33 1.75 -4.59 8.52
C PHE A 33 2.01 -3.34 7.69
N ILE A 34 2.90 -2.45 8.16
CA ILE A 34 3.28 -1.23 7.43
C ILE A 34 3.96 -1.60 6.10
N ARG A 35 4.89 -2.56 6.10
CA ARG A 35 5.57 -2.99 4.85
C ARG A 35 4.58 -3.51 3.82
N ARG A 36 3.68 -4.41 4.22
CA ARG A 36 2.63 -4.97 3.35
C ARG A 36 1.70 -3.89 2.84
N LYS A 37 1.28 -2.96 3.70
CA LYS A 37 0.44 -1.81 3.29
C LYS A 37 1.14 -0.91 2.28
N ILE A 38 2.42 -0.61 2.47
CA ILE A 38 3.20 0.18 1.51
C ILE A 38 3.29 -0.54 0.16
N GLU A 39 3.51 -1.86 0.17
CA GLU A 39 3.60 -2.64 -1.08
C GLU A 39 2.25 -2.68 -1.82
N GLU A 40 1.14 -2.86 -1.11
CA GLU A 40 -0.20 -2.81 -1.69
C GLU A 40 -0.51 -1.44 -2.29
N GLU A 41 -0.25 -0.36 -1.56
CA GLU A 41 -0.48 1.00 -2.04
C GLU A 41 0.45 1.35 -3.20
N ARG A 42 1.70 0.87 -3.20
CA ARG A 42 2.61 1.00 -4.35
C ARG A 42 2.06 0.27 -5.58
N LYS A 43 1.54 -0.95 -5.42
CA LYS A 43 0.90 -1.70 -6.51
C LYS A 43 -0.31 -0.95 -7.07
N ARG A 44 -1.15 -0.38 -6.21
CA ARG A 44 -2.31 0.44 -6.61
C ARG A 44 -1.88 1.72 -7.32
N ALA A 45 -0.92 2.45 -6.77
CA ALA A 45 -0.38 3.67 -7.36
C ALA A 45 0.24 3.39 -8.73
N LEU A 46 0.95 2.28 -8.91
CA LEU A 46 1.56 1.90 -10.18
C LEU A 46 0.52 1.56 -11.26
N LEU A 47 -0.59 0.91 -10.88
CA LEU A 47 -1.73 0.71 -11.77
C LEU A 47 -2.38 2.05 -12.16
N GLN A 48 -2.59 2.95 -11.20
CA GLN A 48 -3.14 4.28 -11.47
C GLN A 48 -2.20 5.14 -12.32
N GLU A 49 -0.89 5.08 -12.10
CA GLU A 49 0.10 5.74 -12.96
C GLU A 49 0.10 5.16 -14.37
N LEU A 50 -0.06 3.84 -14.52
CA LEU A 50 -0.17 3.20 -15.82
C LEU A 50 -1.44 3.63 -16.56
N GLU A 51 -2.59 3.68 -15.87
CA GLU A 51 -3.84 4.20 -16.43
C GLU A 51 -3.73 5.69 -16.80
N ALA A 52 -3.11 6.50 -15.94
CA ALA A 52 -2.88 7.92 -16.22
C ALA A 52 -1.93 8.13 -17.41
N ARG A 53 -0.88 7.30 -17.54
CA ARG A 53 0.03 7.30 -18.70
C ARG A 53 -0.68 6.85 -19.98
N LEU A 54 -1.54 5.83 -19.91
CA LEU A 54 -2.37 5.39 -21.03
C LEU A 54 -3.39 6.45 -21.47
N MET A 55 -3.95 7.23 -20.52
CA MET A 55 -4.83 8.36 -20.83
C MET A 55 -4.10 9.58 -21.40
N GLN A 56 -2.80 9.74 -21.10
CA GLN A 56 -1.96 10.82 -21.65
C GLN A 56 -1.40 10.50 -23.04
N LEU A 57 -1.44 9.25 -23.49
CA LEU A 57 -1.13 8.92 -24.87
C LEU A 57 -2.25 9.48 -25.76
N PRO A 58 -1.93 10.13 -26.90
CA PRO A 58 -2.95 10.55 -27.84
C PRO A 58 -3.76 9.31 -28.22
N ARG A 59 -5.08 9.35 -28.02
CA ARG A 59 -5.98 8.26 -28.43
C ARG A 59 -5.66 7.91 -29.87
N ALA A 60 -5.13 6.71 -30.10
CA ALA A 60 -4.94 6.21 -31.45
C ALA A 60 -6.29 6.29 -32.18
N PRO A 61 -6.34 6.85 -33.40
CA PRO A 61 -7.59 6.98 -34.13
C PRO A 61 -8.25 5.60 -34.26
N ARG A 62 -9.58 5.55 -34.08
CA ARG A 62 -10.34 4.29 -34.22
C ARG A 62 -9.99 3.65 -35.56
N GLY A 63 -9.44 2.43 -35.53
CA GLY A 63 -9.04 1.68 -36.72
C GLY A 63 -7.54 1.38 -36.86
N THR A 64 -6.67 1.85 -35.96
CA THR A 64 -5.22 1.51 -36.02
C THR A 64 -4.95 0.01 -35.90
N ALA A 65 -5.73 -0.72 -35.07
CA ALA A 65 -5.59 -2.17 -34.95
C ALA A 65 -5.99 -2.91 -36.24
N SER A 66 -7.02 -2.46 -36.97
CA SER A 66 -7.45 -3.08 -38.23
C SER A 66 -6.55 -2.79 -39.43
N ARG A 67 -5.57 -1.89 -39.30
CA ARG A 67 -4.63 -1.51 -40.37
C ARG A 67 -3.26 -2.19 -40.23
N LEU A 68 -2.99 -2.79 -39.07
CA LEU A 68 -1.73 -3.47 -38.74
C LEU A 68 -1.80 -4.99 -38.86
N VAL A 69 -2.99 -5.55 -39.14
CA VAL A 69 -3.22 -6.95 -39.53
C VAL A 69 -3.64 -7.05 -40.98
#